data_AF-A0A099KLH4-F1
#
_entry.id   AF-A0A099KLH4-F1
#
_cell.length_a   1.000
_cell.length_b   1.000
_cell.length_c   1.000
_cell.angle_alpha   90.00
_cell.angle_beta   90.00
_cell.angle_gamma   90.00
#
_symmetry.space_group_name_H-M   'P 1'
#
loop_
_entity.id
_entity.type
_entity.pdbx_description
1 polymer ?
#
loop_
_entity_poly.entity_id
_entity_poly.type
_entity_poly.pdbx_seq_one_letter_code
_entity_poly.pdbx_strand_id
1 'polypeptide(L)'
;MQTLNVLDNRFSPFNTYSTLSTDTLVAETFTDTVFDKRQMLALMTQLQTTLDIDELLNIFAIEATRFVDFSGLYFKSQSLNTVLPGSRKAKKEQRFELKVDNSFIGTLSYGINSPISLINFKVLEQLHQCLLYPLKNAIAYHAAIQLAMQDGLTGLGNRRYFDEQLKRSMHNANRHHSLVGLVLGDLNKFKAINDTYGHIAGDNVLQEFANVLRLCTRDSDSLFRFGGDEFAIIVENANDTALTIIENRINLALADNAQLNKYQLGCSIGSTFMNRADNELSFFERADEILYRRKMQVSAHLSVV
;
A
#
# COMPACT_ATOMS: atom_id res chain seq x y z
N MET A 1 33.39 1.03 -20.51
CA MET A 1 32.82 0.81 -19.16
C MET A 1 33.75 1.48 -18.17
N GLN A 2 33.32 2.58 -17.54
CA GLN A 2 34.08 3.24 -16.49
C GLN A 2 33.15 3.36 -15.27
N THR A 3 33.49 2.60 -14.24
CA THR A 3 32.92 2.67 -12.90
C THR A 3 33.63 3.80 -12.15
N LEU A 4 32.88 4.85 -11.78
CA LEU A 4 33.38 5.88 -10.87
C LEU A 4 33.01 5.47 -9.44
N ASN A 5 33.99 4.95 -8.70
CA ASN A 5 33.93 4.81 -7.25
C ASN A 5 34.25 6.17 -6.62
N VAL A 6 33.34 6.70 -5.81
CA VAL A 6 33.59 7.89 -4.99
C VAL A 6 33.11 7.60 -3.57
N LEU A 7 34.07 7.69 -2.64
CA LEU A 7 33.98 7.70 -1.17
C LEU A 7 34.02 6.34 -0.44
N ASP A 8 35.26 5.89 -0.27
CA ASP A 8 35.72 5.19 0.93
C ASP A 8 35.80 6.25 2.06
N ASN A 9 34.97 6.17 3.09
CA ASN A 9 35.12 7.03 4.26
C ASN A 9 35.10 6.19 5.53
N ARG A 10 36.30 6.03 6.10
CA ARG A 10 36.56 5.32 7.34
C ARG A 10 36.06 6.17 8.50
N PHE A 11 35.35 5.55 9.43
CA PHE A 11 35.08 6.14 10.74
C PHE A 11 36.39 6.50 11.45
N SER A 12 36.54 7.76 11.85
CA SER A 12 37.31 8.15 13.04
C SER A 12 36.56 9.29 13.74
N PRO A 13 36.27 9.17 15.05
CA PRO A 13 35.63 10.23 15.82
C PRO A 13 36.69 11.23 16.33
N PHE A 14 36.29 12.50 16.44
CA PHE A 14 37.02 13.64 17.01
C PHE A 14 38.02 14.42 16.13
N ASN A 15 37.65 15.71 15.92
CA ASN A 15 38.44 16.89 15.54
C ASN A 15 39.24 16.87 14.24
N THR A 16 38.95 17.79 13.30
CA THR A 16 39.84 18.92 12.98
C THR A 16 39.10 20.00 12.17
N TYR A 17 39.17 21.25 12.61
CA TYR A 17 38.87 22.42 11.78
C TYR A 17 39.97 22.59 10.72
N SER A 18 39.58 23.10 9.55
CA SER A 18 40.44 23.66 8.48
C SER A 18 41.29 22.68 7.66
N THR A 19 40.91 22.52 6.39
CA THR A 19 41.77 22.87 5.24
C THR A 19 40.88 23.29 4.06
N LEU A 20 40.86 24.58 3.75
CA LEU A 20 40.33 25.11 2.48
C LEU A 20 41.29 24.70 1.36
N SER A 21 40.93 23.72 0.54
CA SER A 21 41.54 23.50 -0.76
C SER A 21 41.02 24.56 -1.74
N THR A 22 41.92 25.40 -2.24
CA THR A 22 41.63 26.52 -3.15
C THR A 22 41.19 26.11 -4.56
N ASP A 23 41.25 24.82 -4.91
CA ASP A 23 40.82 24.33 -6.22
C ASP A 23 39.35 23.85 -6.27
N THR A 24 38.73 23.51 -5.13
CA THR A 24 37.28 23.20 -5.05
C THR A 24 36.40 24.45 -5.11
N LEU A 25 36.94 25.59 -4.67
CA LEU A 25 36.24 26.87 -4.58
C LEU A 25 35.74 27.39 -5.92
N VAL A 26 36.39 27.10 -7.06
CA VAL A 26 35.98 27.63 -8.37
C VAL A 26 34.79 26.85 -8.97
N ALA A 27 34.64 25.56 -8.63
CA ALA A 27 33.47 24.77 -9.02
C ALA A 27 32.30 24.92 -8.03
N GLU A 28 32.60 25.13 -6.74
CA GLU A 28 31.62 25.41 -5.69
C GLU A 28 31.01 26.82 -5.83
N THR A 29 31.80 27.85 -6.10
CA THR A 29 31.26 29.23 -6.26
C THR A 29 30.31 29.41 -7.45
N PHE A 30 30.47 28.62 -8.53
CA PHE A 30 29.55 28.64 -9.68
C PHE A 30 28.28 27.79 -9.49
N THR A 31 28.28 26.82 -8.57
CA THR A 31 27.06 26.03 -8.25
C THR A 31 26.26 26.66 -7.12
N ASP A 32 26.93 27.26 -6.12
CA ASP A 32 26.31 28.07 -5.05
C ASP A 32 25.54 29.30 -5.58
N THR A 33 25.77 29.72 -6.83
CA THR A 33 25.06 30.87 -7.46
C THR A 33 23.76 30.49 -8.17
N VAL A 34 23.56 29.20 -8.52
CA VAL A 34 22.36 28.75 -9.27
C VAL A 34 21.30 28.16 -8.34
N PHE A 35 21.71 27.49 -7.25
CA PHE A 35 20.84 26.98 -6.20
C PHE A 35 21.42 27.32 -4.83
N ASP A 36 20.86 28.34 -4.16
CA ASP A 36 21.38 28.88 -2.90
C ASP A 36 21.03 27.96 -1.71
N LYS A 37 21.87 27.95 -0.66
CA LYS A 37 21.68 27.21 0.60
C LYS A 37 20.33 27.48 1.25
N ARG A 38 19.77 28.68 1.07
CA ARG A 38 18.41 29.02 1.53
C ARG A 38 17.32 28.22 0.81
N GLN A 39 17.47 28.00 -0.50
CA GLN A 39 16.53 27.20 -1.29
C GLN A 39 16.66 25.71 -0.92
N MET A 40 17.88 25.21 -0.71
CA MET A 40 18.11 23.86 -0.18
C MET A 40 17.40 23.65 1.16
N LEU A 41 17.57 24.59 2.11
CA LEU A 41 16.96 24.50 3.43
C LEU A 41 15.43 24.55 3.34
N ALA A 42 14.89 25.44 2.50
CA ALA A 42 13.45 25.53 2.28
C ALA A 42 12.87 24.23 1.71
N LEU A 43 13.51 23.66 0.68
CA LEU A 43 13.12 22.38 0.11
C LEU A 43 13.21 21.25 1.13
N MET A 44 14.31 21.14 1.88
CA MET A 44 14.44 20.14 2.93
C MET A 44 13.33 20.26 3.98
N THR A 45 12.99 21.49 4.37
CA THR A 45 11.91 21.73 5.34
C THR A 45 10.56 21.28 4.79
N GLN A 46 10.26 21.59 3.53
CA GLN A 46 9.03 21.15 2.85
C GLN A 46 8.97 19.63 2.67
N LEU A 47 10.07 18.99 2.26
CA LEU A 47 10.10 17.54 2.08
C LEU A 47 9.91 16.77 3.38
N GLN A 48 10.23 17.37 4.53
CA GLN A 48 10.01 16.77 5.85
C GLN A 48 8.56 16.89 6.35
N THR A 49 7.66 17.63 5.68
CA THR A 49 6.28 17.83 6.16
C THR A 49 5.35 16.65 5.87
N THR A 50 5.75 15.72 5.02
CA THR A 50 4.92 14.59 4.59
C THR A 50 5.71 13.28 4.55
N LEU A 51 5.00 12.18 4.80
CA LEU A 51 5.50 10.80 4.60
C LEU A 51 4.75 10.12 3.46
N ASP A 52 3.83 10.82 2.78
CA ASP A 52 3.19 10.35 1.56
C ASP A 52 4.18 10.47 0.40
N ILE A 53 4.44 9.35 -0.28
CA ILE A 53 5.47 9.28 -1.32
C ILE A 53 5.08 10.10 -2.55
N ASP A 54 3.80 10.15 -2.90
CA ASP A 54 3.34 10.87 -4.08
C ASP A 54 3.40 12.38 -3.84
N GLU A 55 2.97 12.84 -2.67
CA GLU A 55 3.08 14.25 -2.26
C GLU A 55 4.54 14.69 -2.14
N LEU A 56 5.40 13.86 -1.53
CA LEU A 56 6.82 14.12 -1.38
C LEU A 56 7.52 14.25 -2.74
N LEU A 57 7.25 13.33 -3.67
CA LEU A 57 7.77 13.41 -5.04
C LEU A 57 7.20 14.61 -5.81
N ASN A 58 5.97 15.04 -5.52
CA ASN A 58 5.38 16.23 -6.11
C ASN A 58 6.08 17.52 -5.64
N ILE A 59 6.31 17.68 -4.34
CA ILE A 59 7.09 18.80 -3.78
C ILE A 59 8.46 18.88 -4.44
N PHE A 60 9.15 17.74 -4.51
CA PHE A 60 10.44 17.63 -5.18
C PHE A 60 10.37 18.00 -6.67
N ALA A 61 9.37 17.47 -7.39
CA ALA A 61 9.22 17.70 -8.83
C ALA A 61 9.01 19.18 -9.14
N ILE A 62 8.16 19.88 -8.37
CA ILE A 62 7.93 21.31 -8.54
C ILE A 62 9.26 22.08 -8.49
N GLU A 63 10.12 21.78 -7.51
CA GLU A 63 11.42 22.44 -7.41
C GLU A 63 12.37 22.04 -8.55
N ALA A 64 12.40 20.75 -8.93
CA ALA A 64 13.24 20.28 -10.04
C ALA A 64 12.85 20.88 -11.40
N THR A 65 11.56 21.13 -11.66
CA THR A 65 11.10 21.73 -12.93
C THR A 65 11.60 23.16 -13.15
N ARG A 66 12.06 23.85 -12.10
CA ARG A 66 12.66 25.18 -12.21
C ARG A 66 14.03 25.16 -12.90
N PHE A 67 14.67 23.99 -12.96
CA PHE A 67 16.00 23.81 -13.53
C PHE A 67 16.01 22.88 -14.74
N VAL A 68 15.14 21.86 -14.77
CA VAL A 68 15.09 20.87 -15.85
C VAL A 68 13.66 20.71 -16.35
N ASP A 69 13.48 20.84 -17.67
CA ASP A 69 12.21 20.51 -18.32
C ASP A 69 12.10 19.00 -18.54
N PHE A 70 11.15 18.37 -17.85
CA PHE A 70 10.84 16.96 -17.99
C PHE A 70 9.32 16.75 -18.07
N SER A 71 8.90 15.82 -18.93
CA SER A 71 7.49 15.52 -19.14
C SER A 71 6.93 14.49 -18.17
N GLY A 72 7.78 13.83 -17.37
CA GLY A 72 7.34 12.87 -16.36
C GLY A 72 8.41 12.50 -15.35
N LEU A 73 7.97 12.08 -14.16
CA LEU A 73 8.81 11.60 -13.08
C LEU A 73 8.30 10.25 -12.59
N TYR A 74 9.21 9.28 -12.52
CA TYR A 74 8.91 7.90 -12.18
C TYR A 74 9.86 7.44 -11.08
N PHE A 75 9.32 6.83 -10.02
CA PHE A 75 10.11 6.27 -8.95
C PHE A 75 9.84 4.78 -8.81
N LYS A 76 10.91 3.98 -8.76
CA LYS A 76 10.81 2.53 -8.59
C LYS A 76 11.74 2.05 -7.48
N SER A 77 11.21 1.33 -6.51
CA SER A 77 11.99 0.58 -5.51
C SER A 77 11.66 -0.92 -5.60
N GLN A 78 12.16 -1.72 -4.65
CA GLN A 78 11.88 -3.15 -4.59
C GLN A 78 10.38 -3.45 -4.39
N SER A 79 9.69 -2.64 -3.60
CA SER A 79 8.29 -2.84 -3.21
C SER A 79 7.33 -1.78 -3.77
N LEU A 80 7.84 -0.71 -4.39
CA LEU A 80 7.05 0.42 -4.87
C LEU A 80 7.34 0.74 -6.33
N ASN A 81 6.31 1.14 -7.05
CA ASN A 81 6.41 1.67 -8.39
C ASN A 81 5.42 2.82 -8.54
N THR A 82 5.94 4.03 -8.44
CA THR A 82 5.16 5.26 -8.42
C THR A 82 5.40 6.04 -9.71
N VAL A 83 4.32 6.53 -10.30
CA VAL A 83 4.34 7.46 -11.41
C VAL A 83 3.71 8.74 -10.94
N LEU A 84 4.45 9.85 -10.99
CA LEU A 84 3.91 11.12 -10.51
C LEU A 84 2.70 11.53 -11.36
N PRO A 85 1.58 11.95 -10.75
CA PRO A 85 0.42 12.45 -11.48
C PRO A 85 0.79 13.55 -12.49
N GLY A 86 0.25 13.45 -13.71
CA GLY A 86 0.57 14.37 -14.81
C GLY A 86 1.76 13.96 -15.68
N SER A 87 2.50 12.91 -15.31
CA SER A 87 3.62 12.39 -16.12
C SER A 87 3.15 11.87 -17.48
N ARG A 88 3.83 12.30 -18.55
CA ARG A 88 3.60 11.90 -19.94
C ARG A 88 4.78 11.12 -20.48
N LYS A 89 4.48 10.17 -21.37
CA LYS A 89 5.48 9.32 -22.03
C LYS A 89 6.48 10.18 -22.81
N ALA A 90 7.76 10.05 -22.49
CA ALA A 90 8.84 10.82 -23.11
C ALA A 90 9.54 10.02 -24.21
N LYS A 91 10.31 10.72 -25.06
CA LYS A 91 11.17 10.08 -26.08
C LYS A 91 12.36 9.35 -25.47
N LYS A 92 12.89 9.86 -24.35
CA LYS A 92 14.01 9.28 -23.61
C LYS A 92 13.76 9.37 -22.11
N GLU A 93 14.34 8.42 -21.38
CA GLU A 93 14.34 8.42 -19.92
C GLU A 93 15.78 8.57 -19.43
N GLN A 94 16.00 9.49 -18.49
CA GLN A 94 17.25 9.58 -17.74
C GLN A 94 17.03 9.00 -16.34
N ARG A 95 17.85 8.03 -15.95
CA ARG A 95 17.70 7.28 -14.70
C ARG A 95 18.82 7.60 -13.71
N PHE A 96 18.45 7.74 -12.45
CA PHE A 96 19.32 8.02 -11.33
C PHE A 96 19.11 6.97 -10.25
N GLU A 97 20.19 6.34 -9.80
CA GLU A 97 20.15 5.42 -8.67
C GLU A 97 20.27 6.20 -7.37
N LEU A 98 19.29 6.06 -6.48
CA LEU A 98 19.31 6.67 -5.16
C LEU A 98 19.89 5.66 -4.16
N LYS A 99 20.99 6.03 -3.51
CA LYS A 99 21.71 5.20 -2.54
C LYS A 99 22.05 6.00 -1.29
N VAL A 100 21.76 5.45 -0.10
CA VAL A 100 22.20 5.98 1.21
C VAL A 100 23.11 4.96 1.86
N ASP A 101 24.32 5.34 2.25
CA ASP A 101 25.30 4.47 2.91
C ASP A 101 25.53 3.14 2.16
N ASN A 102 25.67 3.21 0.83
CA ASN A 102 25.72 2.07 -0.10
C ASN A 102 24.45 1.19 -0.17
N SER A 103 23.41 1.48 0.59
CA SER A 103 22.12 0.81 0.47
C SER A 103 21.29 1.44 -0.65
N PHE A 104 20.86 0.61 -1.60
CA PHE A 104 19.97 1.03 -2.69
C PHE A 104 18.57 1.30 -2.17
N ILE A 105 18.03 2.49 -2.46
CA ILE A 105 16.66 2.89 -2.10
C ILE A 105 15.72 2.66 -3.27
N GLY A 106 16.16 3.05 -4.48
CA GLY A 106 15.34 2.98 -5.67
C GLY A 106 15.98 3.72 -6.85
N THR A 107 15.26 3.72 -7.96
CA THR A 107 15.62 4.43 -9.18
C THR A 107 14.62 5.55 -9.43
N LEU A 108 15.12 6.77 -9.56
CA LEU A 108 14.35 7.93 -9.99
C LEU A 108 14.60 8.16 -11.48
N SER A 109 13.54 8.20 -12.27
CA SER A 109 13.62 8.32 -13.73
C SER A 109 12.86 9.56 -14.19
N TYR A 110 13.51 10.34 -15.07
CA TYR A 110 12.94 11.54 -15.68
C TYR A 110 12.61 11.24 -17.13
N GLY A 111 11.37 11.49 -17.54
CA GLY A 111 10.99 11.51 -18.94
C GLY A 111 11.39 12.82 -19.57
N ILE A 112 12.38 12.82 -20.47
CA ILE A 112 13.02 14.03 -20.97
C ILE A 112 12.86 14.14 -22.49
N ASN A 113 12.61 15.36 -22.96
CA ASN A 113 12.49 15.68 -24.39
C ASN A 113 13.68 16.48 -24.96
N SER A 114 14.54 17.05 -24.11
CA SER A 114 15.72 17.83 -24.46
C SER A 114 16.93 17.46 -23.59
N PRO A 115 18.18 17.48 -24.11
CA PRO A 115 19.36 17.15 -23.28
C PRO A 115 19.50 18.07 -22.06
N ILE A 116 19.85 17.51 -20.90
CA ILE A 116 20.14 18.29 -19.69
C ILE A 116 21.55 18.88 -19.80
N SER A 117 21.71 20.17 -19.50
CA SER A 117 23.03 20.81 -19.42
C SER A 117 23.85 20.25 -18.25
N LEU A 118 25.19 20.32 -18.33
CA LEU A 118 26.06 19.84 -17.25
C LEU A 118 25.81 20.59 -15.92
N ILE A 119 25.43 21.87 -15.99
CA ILE A 119 25.11 22.70 -14.82
C ILE A 119 23.83 22.20 -14.16
N ASN A 120 22.75 22.01 -14.94
CA ASN A 120 21.47 21.57 -14.40
C ASN A 120 21.54 20.13 -13.90
N PHE A 121 22.43 19.30 -14.47
CA PHE A 121 22.71 17.97 -13.97
C PHE A 121 23.28 18.00 -12.54
N LYS A 122 24.27 18.88 -12.27
CA LYS A 122 24.82 19.07 -10.91
C LYS A 122 23.79 19.58 -9.92
N VAL A 123 22.93 20.52 -10.33
CA VAL A 123 21.82 21.00 -9.50
C VAL A 123 20.86 19.86 -9.18
N LEU A 124 20.54 19.01 -10.16
CA LEU A 124 19.69 17.85 -9.96
C LEU A 124 20.29 16.87 -8.94
N GLU A 125 21.60 16.61 -9.00
CA GLU A 125 22.29 15.79 -7.99
C GLU A 125 22.18 16.38 -6.58
N GLN A 126 22.28 17.70 -6.43
CA GLN A 126 22.08 18.37 -5.13
C GLN A 126 20.61 18.25 -4.66
N LEU A 127 19.65 18.40 -5.56
CA LEU A 127 18.23 18.20 -5.24
C LEU A 127 17.95 16.76 -4.82
N HIS A 128 18.59 15.76 -5.44
CA HIS A 128 18.49 14.35 -5.04
C HIS A 128 19.00 14.11 -3.63
N GLN A 129 20.06 14.80 -3.21
CA GLN A 129 20.57 14.72 -1.83
C GLN A 129 19.53 15.23 -0.82
N CYS A 130 18.78 16.29 -1.14
CA CYS A 130 17.67 16.78 -0.32
C CYS A 130 16.51 15.77 -0.23
N LEU A 131 16.23 15.06 -1.33
CA LEU A 131 15.15 14.06 -1.43
C LEU A 131 15.45 12.75 -0.69
N LEU A 132 16.73 12.38 -0.63
CA LEU A 132 17.20 11.04 -0.29
C LEU A 132 16.66 10.50 1.04
N TYR A 133 16.84 11.26 2.13
CA TYR A 133 16.42 10.86 3.47
C TYR A 133 14.90 10.95 3.69
N PRO A 134 14.22 12.05 3.30
CA PRO A 134 12.75 12.08 3.33
C PRO A 134 12.12 10.90 2.60
N LEU A 135 12.60 10.57 1.40
CA LEU A 135 12.10 9.45 0.63
C LEU A 135 12.40 8.10 1.30
N LYS A 136 13.61 7.91 1.84
CA LYS A 136 13.95 6.71 2.63
C LYS A 136 12.99 6.53 3.81
N ASN A 137 12.69 7.60 4.53
CA ASN A 137 11.79 7.59 5.68
C ASN A 137 10.36 7.29 5.26
N ALA A 138 9.87 7.89 4.17
CA ALA A 138 8.54 7.62 3.63
C ALA A 138 8.40 6.16 3.17
N ILE A 139 9.42 5.59 2.52
CA ILE A 139 9.44 4.16 2.13
C ILE A 139 9.43 3.25 3.36
N ALA A 140 10.23 3.55 4.37
CA ALA A 140 10.27 2.77 5.61
C ALA A 140 8.93 2.86 6.38
N TYR A 141 8.34 4.05 6.44
CA TYR A 141 7.02 4.28 7.02
C TYR A 141 5.94 3.51 6.28
N HIS A 142 5.95 3.56 4.94
CA HIS A 142 5.03 2.78 4.12
C HIS A 142 5.20 1.27 4.38
N ALA A 143 6.43 0.76 4.44
CA ALA A 143 6.68 -0.63 4.78
C ALA A 143 6.17 -1.00 6.19
N ALA A 144 6.32 -0.11 7.17
CA ALA A 144 5.78 -0.32 8.52
C ALA A 144 4.24 -0.33 8.54
N ILE A 145 3.59 0.56 7.77
CA ILE A 145 2.12 0.52 7.61
C ILE A 145 1.69 -0.78 6.95
N GLN A 146 2.40 -1.26 5.93
CA GLN A 146 2.10 -2.53 5.27
C GLN A 146 2.25 -3.72 6.23
N LEU A 147 3.16 -3.68 7.19
CA LEU A 147 3.21 -4.68 8.28
C LEU A 147 2.00 -4.56 9.21
N ALA A 148 1.47 -3.35 9.40
CA ALA A 148 0.27 -3.09 10.18
C ALA A 148 -1.04 -3.34 9.39
N MET A 149 -0.99 -3.96 8.20
CA MET A 149 -2.18 -4.29 7.39
C MET A 149 -2.82 -5.63 7.75
N GLN A 150 -2.22 -6.38 8.67
CA GLN A 150 -2.77 -7.67 9.12
C GLN A 150 -3.48 -7.52 10.46
N ASP A 151 -4.53 -8.31 10.65
CA ASP A 151 -5.16 -8.51 11.94
C ASP A 151 -4.26 -9.42 12.80
N GLY A 152 -3.82 -8.92 13.95
CA GLY A 152 -2.86 -9.62 14.80
C GLY A 152 -3.38 -10.93 15.40
N LEU A 153 -4.70 -11.12 15.48
CA LEU A 153 -5.29 -12.34 16.03
C LEU A 153 -5.42 -13.44 14.97
N THR A 154 -5.97 -13.10 13.81
CA THR A 154 -6.32 -14.07 12.75
C THR A 154 -5.25 -14.19 11.66
N GLY A 155 -4.38 -13.19 11.50
CA GLY A 155 -3.41 -13.09 10.42
C GLY A 155 -4.05 -12.85 9.04
N LEU A 156 -5.33 -12.48 8.98
CA LEU A 156 -5.98 -12.00 7.75
C LEU A 156 -5.66 -10.52 7.53
N GLY A 157 -6.02 -9.97 6.37
CA GLY A 157 -5.99 -8.53 6.18
C GLY A 157 -6.92 -7.81 7.16
N ASN A 158 -6.56 -6.63 7.63
CA ASN A 158 -7.45 -5.80 8.42
C ASN A 158 -8.29 -4.87 7.52
N ARG A 159 -9.16 -4.08 8.15
CA ARG A 159 -10.02 -3.13 7.44
C ARG A 159 -9.26 -2.15 6.54
N ARG A 160 -8.11 -1.63 6.98
CA ARG A 160 -7.31 -0.72 6.16
C ARG A 160 -6.81 -1.41 4.90
N TYR A 161 -6.34 -2.65 5.04
CA TYR A 161 -5.88 -3.42 3.89
C TYR A 161 -7.02 -3.77 2.93
N PHE A 162 -8.19 -4.07 3.48
CA PHE A 162 -9.40 -4.28 2.69
C PHE A 162 -9.73 -3.06 1.82
N ASP A 163 -9.75 -1.85 2.39
CA ASP A 163 -10.10 -0.64 1.65
C ASP A 163 -9.13 -0.38 0.48
N GLU A 164 -7.82 -0.54 0.72
CA GLU A 164 -6.79 -0.38 -0.31
C GLU A 164 -6.89 -1.46 -1.40
N GLN A 165 -7.10 -2.72 -1.01
CA GLN A 165 -7.23 -3.83 -1.95
C GLN A 165 -8.51 -3.74 -2.77
N LEU A 166 -9.64 -3.39 -2.17
CA LEU A 166 -10.92 -3.24 -2.87
C LEU A 166 -10.79 -2.24 -4.02
N LYS A 167 -10.24 -1.05 -3.71
CA LYS A 167 -9.97 -0.01 -4.72
C LYS A 167 -9.08 -0.52 -5.84
N ARG A 168 -8.00 -1.23 -5.49
CA ARG A 168 -7.05 -1.79 -6.47
C ARG A 168 -7.70 -2.84 -7.36
N SER A 169 -8.45 -3.79 -6.79
CA SER A 169 -9.13 -4.86 -7.50
C SER A 169 -10.19 -4.29 -8.44
N MET A 170 -10.98 -3.31 -8.00
CA MET A 170 -11.97 -2.61 -8.85
C MET A 170 -11.30 -1.91 -10.04
N HIS A 171 -10.20 -1.19 -9.82
CA HIS A 171 -9.46 -0.55 -10.90
C HIS A 171 -8.86 -1.56 -11.88
N ASN A 172 -8.32 -2.68 -11.38
CA ASN A 172 -7.81 -3.77 -12.21
C ASN A 172 -8.90 -4.41 -13.07
N ALA A 173 -10.06 -4.67 -12.49
CA ALA A 173 -11.21 -5.25 -13.17
C ALA A 173 -11.73 -4.36 -14.29
N ASN A 174 -11.83 -3.06 -14.04
CA ASN A 174 -12.22 -2.08 -15.06
C ASN A 174 -11.23 -2.04 -16.24
N ARG A 175 -9.93 -2.16 -15.97
CA ARG A 175 -8.88 -2.17 -17.01
C ARG A 175 -8.86 -3.46 -17.85
N HIS A 176 -9.11 -4.60 -17.24
CA HIS A 176 -8.99 -5.91 -17.91
C HIS A 176 -10.34 -6.53 -18.29
N HIS A 177 -11.44 -5.81 -18.08
CA HIS A 177 -12.81 -6.30 -18.27
C HIS A 177 -13.10 -7.63 -17.55
N SER A 178 -12.53 -7.81 -16.35
CA SER A 178 -12.78 -8.98 -15.51
C SER A 178 -13.84 -8.69 -14.44
N LEU A 179 -14.39 -9.74 -13.84
CA LEU A 179 -15.33 -9.64 -12.73
C LEU A 179 -14.61 -9.66 -11.38
N VAL A 180 -15.05 -8.80 -10.47
CA VAL A 180 -14.66 -8.82 -9.06
C VAL A 180 -15.90 -9.10 -8.23
N GLY A 181 -15.78 -10.08 -7.34
CA GLY A 181 -16.79 -10.43 -6.36
C GLY A 181 -16.42 -9.93 -4.97
N LEU A 182 -17.41 -9.54 -4.20
CA LEU A 182 -17.27 -9.21 -2.79
C LEU A 182 -18.18 -10.13 -1.98
N VAL A 183 -17.61 -10.76 -0.94
CA VAL A 183 -18.34 -11.54 0.06
C VAL A 183 -18.10 -10.89 1.41
N LEU A 184 -19.17 -10.57 2.12
CA LEU A 184 -19.16 -10.14 3.52
C LEU A 184 -19.76 -11.25 4.37
N GLY A 185 -19.18 -11.50 5.53
CA GLY A 185 -19.61 -12.51 6.47
C GLY A 185 -19.65 -11.98 7.90
N ASP A 186 -20.66 -12.36 8.66
CA ASP A 186 -20.83 -12.02 10.07
C ASP A 186 -21.10 -13.29 10.87
N LEU A 187 -20.36 -13.50 11.96
CA LEU A 187 -20.53 -14.68 12.81
C LEU A 187 -21.80 -14.57 13.68
N ASN A 188 -22.75 -15.45 13.42
CA ASN A 188 -24.00 -15.50 14.17
C ASN A 188 -23.75 -15.89 15.63
N LYS A 189 -24.33 -15.14 16.57
CA LYS A 189 -24.26 -15.38 18.03
C LYS A 189 -22.84 -15.27 18.63
N PHE A 190 -21.88 -14.65 17.96
CA PHE A 190 -20.51 -14.53 18.48
C PHE A 190 -20.44 -13.89 19.88
N LYS A 191 -21.23 -12.84 20.13
CA LYS A 191 -21.33 -12.22 21.46
C LYS A 191 -21.77 -13.22 22.54
N ALA A 192 -22.75 -14.08 22.27
CA ALA A 192 -23.21 -15.09 23.23
C ALA A 192 -22.12 -16.12 23.56
N ILE A 193 -21.25 -16.45 22.59
CA ILE A 193 -20.08 -17.30 22.81
C ILE A 193 -19.11 -16.62 23.77
N ASN A 194 -18.79 -15.35 23.55
CA ASN A 194 -17.93 -14.58 24.46
C ASN A 194 -18.51 -14.50 25.87
N ASP A 195 -19.81 -14.22 25.99
CA ASP A 195 -20.47 -14.07 27.29
C ASP A 195 -20.55 -15.40 28.05
N THR A 196 -20.66 -16.53 27.35
CA THR A 196 -20.81 -17.88 27.95
C THR A 196 -19.48 -18.58 28.23
N TYR A 197 -18.52 -18.47 27.30
CA TYR A 197 -17.27 -19.23 27.32
C TYR A 197 -16.02 -18.34 27.53
N GLY A 198 -16.21 -17.03 27.62
CA GLY A 198 -15.14 -16.05 27.80
C GLY A 198 -14.44 -15.66 26.50
N HIS A 199 -13.73 -14.53 26.54
CA HIS A 199 -13.06 -13.96 25.36
C HIS A 199 -11.99 -14.87 24.75
N ILE A 200 -11.27 -15.67 25.56
CA ILE A 200 -10.28 -16.62 25.05
C ILE A 200 -10.95 -17.66 24.13
N ALA A 201 -12.17 -18.09 24.44
CA ALA A 201 -12.91 -19.00 23.57
C ALA A 201 -13.35 -18.31 22.27
N GLY A 202 -13.78 -17.04 22.35
CA GLY A 202 -14.10 -16.24 21.17
C GLY A 202 -12.89 -16.01 20.26
N ASP A 203 -11.72 -15.73 20.83
CA ASP A 203 -10.48 -15.56 20.07
C ASP A 203 -10.12 -16.83 19.28
N ASN A 204 -10.23 -18.00 19.94
CA ASN A 204 -10.04 -19.29 19.27
C ASN A 204 -11.06 -19.52 18.14
N VAL A 205 -12.33 -19.10 18.33
CA VAL A 205 -13.37 -19.18 17.30
C VAL A 205 -13.00 -18.33 16.09
N LEU A 206 -12.52 -17.10 16.31
CA LEU A 206 -12.12 -16.19 15.22
C LEU A 206 -10.91 -16.73 14.44
N GLN A 207 -9.92 -17.26 15.15
CA GLN A 207 -8.74 -17.89 14.54
C GLN A 207 -9.12 -19.10 13.69
N GLU A 208 -9.98 -19.96 14.22
CA GLU A 208 -10.40 -21.16 13.51
C GLU A 208 -11.31 -20.83 12.32
N PHE A 209 -12.18 -19.84 12.45
CA PHE A 209 -12.96 -19.34 11.32
C PHE A 209 -12.07 -18.75 10.22
N ALA A 210 -11.02 -18.00 10.58
CA ALA A 210 -10.05 -17.51 9.61
C ALA A 210 -9.34 -18.66 8.86
N ASN A 211 -9.03 -19.77 9.54
CA ASN A 211 -8.48 -20.96 8.90
C ASN A 211 -9.49 -21.62 7.94
N VAL A 212 -10.77 -21.70 8.33
CA VAL A 212 -11.84 -22.16 7.44
C VAL A 212 -11.90 -21.32 6.17
N LEU A 213 -11.88 -19.98 6.29
CA LEU A 213 -11.90 -19.10 5.12
C LEU A 213 -10.71 -19.35 4.16
N ARG A 214 -9.50 -19.55 4.70
CA ARG A 214 -8.32 -19.90 3.90
C ARG A 214 -8.51 -21.20 3.12
N LEU A 215 -9.12 -22.22 3.72
CA LEU A 215 -9.37 -23.51 3.07
C LEU A 215 -10.48 -23.43 2.01
N CYS A 216 -11.44 -22.52 2.17
CA CYS A 216 -12.57 -22.37 1.25
C CYS A 216 -12.26 -21.55 0.00
N THR A 217 -11.18 -20.75 0.03
CA THR A 217 -10.82 -19.77 -0.99
C THR A 217 -9.51 -20.13 -1.71
N ARG A 218 -9.20 -19.41 -2.80
CA ARG A 218 -7.98 -19.60 -3.59
C ARG A 218 -6.89 -18.63 -3.12
N ASP A 219 -5.63 -18.94 -3.41
CA ASP A 219 -4.50 -18.05 -3.12
C ASP A 219 -4.62 -16.66 -3.79
N SER A 220 -5.39 -16.55 -4.87
CA SER A 220 -5.66 -15.28 -5.56
C SER A 220 -6.70 -14.42 -4.86
N ASP A 221 -7.53 -15.02 -3.99
CA ASP A 221 -8.58 -14.32 -3.28
C ASP A 221 -7.98 -13.64 -2.04
N SER A 222 -8.44 -12.43 -1.72
CA SER A 222 -7.94 -11.71 -0.55
C SER A 222 -8.93 -11.82 0.60
N LEU A 223 -8.43 -12.17 1.78
CA LEU A 223 -9.23 -12.42 2.99
C LEU A 223 -8.97 -11.36 4.04
N PHE A 224 -10.05 -10.88 4.67
CA PHE A 224 -9.96 -9.80 5.64
C PHE A 224 -10.85 -10.06 6.86
N ARG A 225 -10.38 -9.60 8.00
CA ARG A 225 -11.20 -9.33 9.18
C ARG A 225 -11.51 -7.83 9.20
N PHE A 226 -12.75 -7.50 8.90
CA PHE A 226 -13.22 -6.13 8.70
C PHE A 226 -13.65 -5.47 10.02
N GLY A 227 -14.18 -6.27 10.95
CA GLY A 227 -14.68 -5.84 12.26
C GLY A 227 -14.35 -6.83 13.38
N GLY A 228 -15.10 -6.78 14.47
CA GLY A 228 -14.91 -7.71 15.59
C GLY A 228 -15.13 -9.17 15.19
N ASP A 229 -16.28 -9.43 14.58
CA ASP A 229 -16.78 -10.73 14.12
C ASP A 229 -17.20 -10.72 12.64
N GLU A 230 -16.79 -9.67 11.93
CA GLU A 230 -17.08 -9.43 10.52
C GLU A 230 -15.86 -9.73 9.66
N PHE A 231 -16.08 -10.46 8.57
CA PHE A 231 -15.07 -10.92 7.64
C PHE A 231 -15.45 -10.51 6.21
N ALA A 232 -14.45 -10.30 5.37
CA ALA A 232 -14.64 -9.97 3.96
C ALA A 232 -13.71 -10.79 3.06
N ILE A 233 -14.17 -11.08 1.85
CA ILE A 233 -13.42 -11.77 0.80
C ILE A 233 -13.55 -10.96 -0.47
N ILE A 234 -12.41 -10.60 -1.07
CA ILE A 234 -12.35 -10.03 -2.41
C ILE A 234 -11.95 -11.15 -3.37
N VAL A 235 -12.82 -11.45 -4.32
CA VAL A 235 -12.66 -12.52 -5.31
C VAL A 235 -12.31 -11.89 -6.65
N GLU A 236 -11.03 -11.96 -7.03
CA GLU A 236 -10.55 -11.41 -8.30
C GLU A 236 -10.72 -12.42 -9.45
N ASN A 237 -10.93 -11.90 -10.67
CA ASN A 237 -11.11 -12.71 -11.88
C ASN A 237 -12.20 -13.78 -11.70
N ALA A 238 -13.29 -13.39 -11.04
CA ALA A 238 -14.39 -14.27 -10.71
C ALA A 238 -15.16 -14.69 -11.98
N ASN A 239 -15.88 -15.80 -11.86
CA ASN A 239 -16.92 -16.18 -12.81
C ASN A 239 -18.28 -16.12 -12.10
N ASP A 240 -19.37 -16.25 -12.85
CA ASP A 240 -20.73 -16.07 -12.33
C ASP A 240 -21.10 -17.02 -11.19
N THR A 241 -20.38 -18.15 -11.05
CA THR A 241 -20.63 -19.16 -10.00
C THR A 241 -19.68 -19.06 -8.81
N ALA A 242 -18.63 -18.23 -8.88
CA ALA A 242 -17.56 -18.19 -7.89
C ALA A 242 -18.08 -17.87 -6.48
N LEU A 243 -18.95 -16.85 -6.37
CA LEU A 243 -19.49 -16.41 -5.07
C LEU A 243 -20.34 -17.51 -4.42
N THR A 244 -21.23 -18.14 -5.17
CA THR A 244 -22.06 -19.25 -4.69
C THR A 244 -21.22 -20.46 -4.27
N ILE A 245 -20.15 -20.76 -4.99
CA ILE A 245 -19.23 -21.85 -4.64
C ILE A 245 -18.51 -21.55 -3.32
N ILE A 246 -18.01 -20.32 -3.14
CA ILE A 246 -17.34 -19.91 -1.91
C ILE A 246 -18.32 -19.96 -0.74
N GLU A 247 -19.53 -19.41 -0.90
CA GLU A 247 -20.57 -19.46 0.12
C GLU A 247 -20.89 -20.89 0.57
N ASN A 248 -21.11 -21.80 -0.38
CA ASN A 248 -21.41 -23.20 -0.08
C ASN A 248 -20.23 -23.90 0.62
N ARG A 249 -18.99 -23.62 0.20
CA ARG A 249 -17.79 -24.17 0.84
C ARG A 249 -17.66 -23.73 2.29
N ILE A 250 -17.90 -22.44 2.56
CA ILE A 250 -17.85 -21.90 3.92
C ILE A 250 -18.90 -22.57 4.80
N ASN A 251 -20.15 -22.66 4.32
CA ASN A 251 -21.23 -23.30 5.07
C ASN A 251 -20.96 -24.78 5.38
N LEU A 252 -20.44 -25.54 4.41
CA LEU A 252 -20.07 -26.94 4.61
C LEU A 252 -18.90 -27.08 5.59
N ALA A 253 -17.84 -26.28 5.39
CA ALA A 253 -16.66 -26.34 6.25
C ALA A 253 -16.96 -25.92 7.69
N LEU A 254 -17.86 -24.96 7.90
CA LEU A 254 -18.35 -24.59 9.23
C LEU A 254 -19.07 -25.76 9.92
N ALA A 255 -19.94 -26.47 9.19
CA ALA A 255 -20.70 -27.60 9.73
C ALA A 255 -19.78 -28.79 10.08
N ASP A 256 -18.77 -29.06 9.25
CA ASP A 256 -17.84 -30.16 9.41
C ASP A 256 -16.73 -29.87 10.46
N ASN A 257 -16.49 -28.59 10.78
CA ASN A 257 -15.45 -28.21 11.73
C ASN A 257 -15.89 -28.50 13.18
N ALA A 258 -15.38 -29.59 13.75
CA ALA A 258 -15.71 -30.01 15.11
C ALA A 258 -15.40 -28.94 16.20
N GLN A 259 -14.37 -28.10 16.00
CA GLN A 259 -14.00 -27.05 16.96
C GLN A 259 -14.99 -25.88 16.94
N LEU A 260 -15.61 -25.59 15.80
CA LEU A 260 -16.62 -24.54 15.68
C LEU A 260 -18.04 -25.07 15.96
N ASN A 261 -18.32 -26.31 15.58
CA ASN A 261 -19.62 -26.95 15.77
C ASN A 261 -19.99 -27.10 17.26
N LYS A 262 -19.00 -27.22 18.15
CA LYS A 262 -19.24 -27.22 19.61
C LYS A 262 -19.93 -25.95 20.12
N TYR A 263 -19.80 -24.84 19.41
CA TYR A 263 -20.46 -23.57 19.72
C TYR A 263 -21.73 -23.32 18.90
N GLN A 264 -22.12 -24.27 18.03
CA GLN A 264 -23.21 -24.11 17.07
C GLN A 264 -23.09 -22.81 16.27
N LEU A 265 -21.85 -22.48 15.89
CA LEU A 265 -21.52 -21.26 15.19
C LEU A 265 -22.12 -21.28 13.78
N GLY A 266 -22.86 -20.24 13.44
CA GLY A 266 -23.30 -19.98 12.07
C GLY A 266 -22.62 -18.73 11.51
N CYS A 267 -22.69 -18.55 10.20
CA CYS A 267 -22.27 -17.30 9.55
C CYS A 267 -23.38 -16.81 8.64
N SER A 268 -23.77 -15.55 8.78
CA SER A 268 -24.58 -14.88 7.78
C SER A 268 -23.65 -14.33 6.71
N ILE A 269 -23.97 -14.55 5.44
CA ILE A 269 -23.12 -14.13 4.31
C ILE A 269 -23.93 -13.19 3.41
N GLY A 270 -23.30 -12.15 2.88
CA GLY A 270 -23.85 -11.33 1.79
C GLY A 270 -22.82 -11.21 0.69
N SER A 271 -23.18 -11.53 -0.56
CA SER A 271 -22.23 -11.53 -1.66
C SER A 271 -22.80 -10.90 -2.91
N THR A 272 -21.98 -10.14 -3.63
CA THR A 272 -22.38 -9.50 -4.90
C THR A 272 -21.18 -9.29 -5.81
N PHE A 273 -21.42 -9.19 -7.12
CA PHE A 273 -20.40 -8.80 -8.10
C PHE A 273 -20.37 -7.28 -8.29
N MET A 274 -19.21 -6.76 -8.66
CA MET A 274 -19.02 -5.36 -9.04
C MET A 274 -19.79 -5.05 -10.33
N ASN A 275 -20.52 -3.93 -10.33
CA ASN A 275 -21.12 -3.33 -11.51
C ASN A 275 -20.19 -2.26 -12.08
N ARG A 276 -20.30 -1.99 -13.40
CA ARG A 276 -19.46 -0.98 -14.08
C ARG A 276 -19.59 0.45 -13.51
N ALA A 277 -20.73 0.76 -12.90
CA ALA A 277 -21.01 2.09 -12.34
C ALA A 277 -20.67 2.21 -10.85
N ASP A 278 -20.17 1.14 -10.22
CA ASP A 278 -19.87 1.16 -8.79
C ASP A 278 -18.64 2.00 -8.46
N ASN A 279 -18.73 2.66 -7.31
CA ASN A 279 -17.56 3.06 -6.53
C ASN A 279 -17.39 2.11 -5.34
N GLU A 280 -16.31 2.28 -4.58
CA GLU A 280 -15.95 1.43 -3.45
C GLU A 280 -17.09 1.34 -2.41
N LEU A 281 -17.76 2.47 -2.15
CA LEU A 281 -18.86 2.56 -1.19
C LEU A 281 -20.11 1.83 -1.69
N SER A 282 -20.56 2.11 -2.91
CA SER A 282 -21.80 1.51 -3.46
C SER A 282 -21.66 0.00 -3.64
N PHE A 283 -20.46 -0.48 -3.95
CA PHE A 283 -20.18 -1.91 -4.04
C PHE A 283 -20.25 -2.58 -2.67
N PHE A 284 -19.65 -1.95 -1.65
CA PHE A 284 -19.69 -2.44 -0.27
C PHE A 284 -21.11 -2.43 0.30
N GLU A 285 -21.82 -1.30 0.20
CA GLU A 285 -23.20 -1.13 0.71
C GLU A 285 -24.15 -2.18 0.12
N ARG A 286 -24.00 -2.52 -1.17
CA ARG A 286 -24.82 -3.57 -1.78
C ARG A 286 -24.56 -4.95 -1.19
N ALA A 287 -23.30 -5.29 -0.90
CA ALA A 287 -22.97 -6.56 -0.25
C ALA A 287 -23.51 -6.59 1.19
N ASP A 288 -23.39 -5.47 1.91
CA ASP A 288 -23.84 -5.30 3.29
C ASP A 288 -25.36 -5.38 3.42
N GLU A 289 -26.11 -4.75 2.50
CA GLU A 289 -27.57 -4.89 2.48
C GLU A 289 -28.03 -6.34 2.32
N ILE A 290 -27.33 -7.14 1.50
CA ILE A 290 -27.63 -8.56 1.33
C ILE A 290 -27.35 -9.30 2.63
N LEU A 291 -26.19 -9.04 3.26
CA LEU A 291 -25.81 -9.62 4.54
C LEU A 291 -26.84 -9.30 5.63
N TYR A 292 -27.22 -8.02 5.75
CA TYR A 292 -28.21 -7.56 6.72
C TYR A 292 -29.55 -8.28 6.55
N ARG A 293 -30.05 -8.43 5.31
CA ARG A 293 -31.29 -9.17 5.04
C ARG A 293 -31.20 -10.63 5.51
N ARG A 294 -30.07 -11.30 5.29
CA ARG A 294 -29.86 -12.69 5.77
C ARG A 294 -29.81 -12.75 7.30
N LYS A 295 -29.11 -11.81 7.95
CA LYS A 295 -29.02 -11.74 9.42
C LYS A 295 -30.38 -11.53 10.08
N MET A 296 -31.26 -10.73 9.47
CA MET A 296 -32.64 -10.55 9.93
C MET A 296 -33.47 -11.83 9.82
N GLN A 297 -33.32 -12.61 8.75
CA GLN A 297 -34.02 -13.88 8.59
C GLN A 297 -33.58 -14.92 9.64
N VAL A 298 -32.28 -15.02 9.91
CA VAL A 298 -31.75 -15.90 10.96
C VAL A 298 -32.29 -15.49 12.34
N SER A 299 -32.31 -14.20 12.64
CA SER A 299 -32.83 -13.68 13.90
C SER A 299 -34.33 -13.97 14.06
N ALA A 300 -35.12 -13.78 12.99
CA ALA A 300 -36.55 -14.09 13.02
C ALA A 300 -36.82 -15.59 13.25
N HIS A 301 -36.02 -16.48 12.66
CA HIS A 301 -36.17 -17.93 12.88
C HIS A 301 -35.82 -18.34 14.32
N LEU A 302 -34.90 -17.62 14.98
CA LEU A 302 -34.51 -17.89 16.37
C LEU A 302 -35.53 -17.35 17.41
N SER A 303 -36.34 -16.35 17.04
CA SER A 303 -37.37 -15.75 17.90
C SER A 303 -38.68 -16.53 17.95
N VAL A 304 -38.87 -17.51 17.07
CA VAL A 304 -40.07 -18.37 17.00
C VAL A 304 -39.76 -19.68 17.71
N VAL A 305 -39.65 -19.64 19.04
CA VAL A 305 -39.68 -20.81 19.95
C VAL A 305 -40.43 -20.43 21.21
#